data_AF-A0A1I1PXN0-F1
#
_entry.id   AF-A0A1I1PXN0-F1
#
_cell.length_a   1.000
_cell.length_b   1.000
_cell.length_c   1.000
_cell.angle_alpha   90.00
_cell.angle_beta   90.00
_cell.angle_gamma   90.00
#
_symmetry.space_group_name_H-M   'P 1'
#
loop_
_entity.id
_entity.type
_entity.pdbx_description
1 polymer ?
#
loop_
_entity_poly.entity_id
_entity_poly.type
_entity_poly.pdbx_seq_one_letter_code
_entity_poly.pdbx_strand_id
1 'polypeptide(L)'
;MKKTFAPLSPLISFGAIVPVVLLAACASPASVETPSQKQEVATLNSGWQAERAKYMECVQDKADDGAKGKGTSKDVAAGALDACKAQLGVMHDAFQSYLSAQMSSAHGQTSARQAADRVTTDTREKARTYLTRYVEVERYKSGQR
;
A
#
# COMPACT_ATOMS: atom_id res chain seq x y z
N MET A 1 27.37 -28.97 36.36
CA MET A 1 27.09 -30.42 36.34
C MET A 1 25.73 -30.66 35.71
N LYS A 2 25.68 -31.61 34.78
CA LYS A 2 24.52 -32.01 33.95
C LYS A 2 23.31 -32.39 34.82
N LYS A 3 22.12 -31.95 34.43
CA LYS A 3 20.87 -32.65 34.75
C LYS A 3 20.07 -32.86 33.48
N THR A 4 20.25 -34.07 32.96
CA THR A 4 19.41 -34.75 31.98
C THR A 4 18.00 -34.91 32.55
N PHE A 5 16.98 -34.63 31.75
CA PHE A 5 15.60 -35.06 32.00
C PHE A 5 14.99 -35.40 30.63
N ALA A 6 14.83 -36.69 30.34
CA ALA A 6 13.72 -37.18 29.51
C ALA A 6 12.55 -37.46 30.46
N PRO A 7 11.25 -37.55 30.03
CA PRO A 7 10.82 -38.74 29.28
C PRO A 7 9.55 -38.58 28.38
N LEU A 8 9.21 -39.70 27.72
CA LEU A 8 7.87 -40.17 27.30
C LEU A 8 7.25 -39.64 25.99
N SER A 9 7.37 -40.47 24.95
CA SER A 9 6.37 -40.64 23.90
C SER A 9 5.07 -41.24 24.45
N PRO A 10 3.93 -40.97 23.77
CA PRO A 10 3.13 -42.10 23.28
C PRO A 10 2.58 -41.91 21.84
N LEU A 11 2.50 -43.05 21.12
CA LEU A 11 1.42 -43.49 20.20
C LEU A 11 0.99 -42.53 19.06
N ILE A 12 1.39 -42.73 17.79
CA ILE A 12 0.88 -43.71 16.81
C ILE A 12 -0.65 -43.93 16.89
N SER A 13 -1.42 -43.27 15.99
CA SER A 13 -2.35 -43.89 15.02
C SER A 13 -3.21 -42.82 14.32
N PHE A 14 -3.85 -43.21 13.20
CA PHE A 14 -4.56 -42.44 12.15
C PHE A 14 -3.61 -41.77 11.15
N GLY A 15 -3.49 -42.19 9.89
CA GLY A 15 -4.41 -42.97 9.06
C GLY A 15 -4.62 -42.19 7.76
N ALA A 16 -4.50 -42.89 6.64
CA ALA A 16 -4.75 -42.45 5.26
C ALA A 16 -3.67 -41.61 4.56
N ILE A 17 -2.84 -42.34 3.81
CA ILE A 17 -2.17 -41.88 2.60
C ILE A 17 -3.26 -41.56 1.57
N VAL A 18 -3.32 -40.33 1.07
CA VAL A 18 -4.06 -39.98 -0.15
C VAL A 18 -3.05 -39.41 -1.16
N PRO A 19 -2.75 -40.11 -2.26
CA PRO A 19 -2.01 -39.53 -3.36
C PRO A 19 -2.99 -38.70 -4.21
N VAL A 20 -2.95 -37.37 -4.08
CA VAL A 20 -3.67 -36.50 -5.02
C VAL A 20 -2.87 -36.42 -6.31
N VAL A 21 -3.49 -37.00 -7.33
CA VAL A 21 -3.21 -36.97 -8.76
C VAL A 21 -2.62 -35.64 -9.23
N LEU A 22 -1.51 -35.76 -9.96
CA LEU A 22 -0.84 -34.71 -10.73
C LEU A 22 -1.82 -34.03 -11.71
N LEU A 23 -2.15 -32.77 -11.43
CA LEU A 23 -2.66 -31.81 -12.41
C LEU A 23 -1.46 -31.20 -13.15
N ALA A 24 -1.02 -31.86 -14.21
CA ALA A 24 -0.13 -31.26 -15.21
C ALA A 24 -0.98 -30.54 -16.26
N ALA A 25 -1.06 -29.20 -16.19
CA ALA A 25 -1.13 -28.28 -17.34
C ALA A 25 -1.58 -26.86 -16.92
N CYS A 26 -0.73 -26.17 -16.17
CA CYS A 26 -0.43 -24.76 -16.37
C CYS A 26 1.01 -24.57 -15.90
N ALA A 27 1.94 -25.21 -16.59
CA ALA A 27 3.36 -24.94 -16.43
C ALA A 27 3.65 -23.58 -17.09
N SER A 28 3.21 -22.50 -16.46
CA SER A 28 4.00 -21.29 -16.52
C SER A 28 5.35 -21.67 -15.91
N PRO A 29 6.50 -21.41 -16.57
CA PRO A 29 7.77 -21.53 -15.88
C PRO A 29 7.64 -20.68 -14.63
N ALA A 30 7.75 -21.30 -13.45
CA ALA A 30 7.94 -20.54 -12.23
C ALA A 30 9.23 -19.75 -12.47
N SER A 31 9.10 -18.45 -12.72
CA SER A 31 10.23 -17.54 -12.78
C SER A 31 10.99 -17.77 -11.48
N VAL A 32 12.17 -18.38 -11.55
CA VAL A 32 13.02 -18.57 -10.38
C VAL A 32 13.55 -17.18 -10.06
N GLU A 33 12.80 -16.43 -9.26
CA GLU A 33 13.22 -15.13 -8.77
C GLU A 33 14.48 -15.33 -7.93
N THR A 34 15.55 -14.64 -8.30
CA THR A 34 16.76 -14.65 -7.50
C THR A 34 16.50 -13.93 -6.17
N PRO A 35 17.22 -14.28 -5.09
CA PRO A 35 17.12 -13.56 -3.81
C PRO A 35 17.31 -12.04 -3.95
N SER A 36 18.16 -11.61 -4.90
CA SER A 36 18.38 -10.20 -5.21
C SER A 36 17.13 -9.51 -5.77
N GLN A 37 16.44 -10.14 -6.72
CA GLN A 37 15.20 -9.59 -7.30
C GLN A 37 14.08 -9.51 -6.27
N LYS A 38 13.96 -10.53 -5.41
CA LYS A 38 12.97 -10.52 -4.32
C LYS A 38 13.21 -9.39 -3.33
N GLN A 39 14.46 -9.11 -3.00
CA GLN A 39 14.82 -8.00 -2.11
C GLN A 39 14.59 -6.63 -2.74
N GLU A 40 14.85 -6.49 -4.04
CA GLU A 40 14.54 -5.27 -4.79
C GLU A 40 13.03 -4.98 -4.80
N VAL A 41 12.21 -5.98 -5.14
CA VAL A 41 10.74 -5.84 -5.14
C VAL A 41 10.21 -5.50 -3.75
N ALA A 42 10.76 -6.12 -2.69
CA ALA A 42 10.39 -5.79 -1.31
C ALA A 42 10.76 -4.34 -0.94
N THR A 43 11.93 -3.88 -1.38
CA THR A 43 12.37 -2.49 -1.17
C THR A 43 11.44 -1.52 -1.89
N LEU A 44 11.12 -1.79 -3.16
CA LEU A 44 10.17 -0.98 -3.94
C LEU A 44 8.77 -0.97 -3.30
N ASN A 45 8.31 -2.10 -2.76
CA ASN A 45 7.04 -2.18 -2.03
C ASN A 45 7.02 -1.27 -0.81
N SER A 46 8.10 -1.27 -0.01
CA SER A 46 8.21 -0.36 1.13
C SER A 46 8.32 1.11 0.69
N GLY A 47 8.99 1.36 -0.43
CA GLY A 47 9.22 2.70 -0.97
C GLY A 47 7.92 3.41 -1.34
N TRP A 48 7.05 2.79 -2.15
CA TRP A 48 5.81 3.45 -2.56
C TRP A 48 4.83 3.66 -1.39
N GLN A 49 4.83 2.75 -0.40
CA GLN A 49 4.03 2.92 0.82
C GLN A 49 4.52 4.10 1.66
N ALA A 50 5.83 4.31 1.73
CA ALA A 50 6.40 5.50 2.37
C ALA A 50 5.98 6.78 1.64
N GLU A 51 5.98 6.79 0.30
CA GLU A 51 5.51 7.95 -0.48
C GLU A 51 4.01 8.23 -0.29
N ARG A 52 3.21 7.17 -0.12
CA ARG A 52 1.79 7.31 0.24
C ARG A 52 1.62 7.95 1.62
N ALA A 53 2.43 7.57 2.60
CA ALA A 53 2.41 8.18 3.92
C ALA A 53 2.78 9.66 3.86
N LYS A 54 3.85 10.02 3.13
CA LYS A 54 4.26 11.42 2.90
C LYS A 54 3.17 12.23 2.20
N TYR A 55 2.45 11.64 1.25
CA TYR A 55 1.30 12.31 0.63
C TYR A 55 0.22 12.62 1.66
N MET A 56 -0.14 11.65 2.52
CA MET A 56 -1.15 11.84 3.56
C MET A 56 -0.72 12.88 4.62
N GLU A 57 0.56 12.89 5.00
CA GLU A 57 1.14 13.91 5.88
C GLU A 57 1.01 15.31 5.24
N CYS A 58 1.47 15.47 4.00
CA CYS A 58 1.38 16.74 3.27
C CYS A 58 -0.06 17.28 3.23
N VAL A 59 -1.03 16.45 2.85
CA VAL A 59 -2.42 16.93 2.70
C VAL A 59 -3.08 17.22 4.05
N GLN A 60 -2.67 16.52 5.12
CA GLN A 60 -3.16 16.81 6.46
C GLN A 60 -2.59 18.13 6.96
N ASP A 61 -1.28 18.36 6.82
CA ASP A 61 -0.62 19.62 7.18
C ASP A 61 -1.27 20.82 6.45
N LYS A 62 -1.52 20.68 5.14
CA LYS A 62 -2.19 21.74 4.36
C LYS A 62 -3.64 21.94 4.75
N ALA A 63 -4.34 20.90 5.16
CA ALA A 63 -5.70 21.03 5.67
C ALA A 63 -5.72 21.71 7.06
N ASP A 64 -4.73 21.43 7.92
CA ASP A 64 -4.56 22.09 9.23
C ASP A 64 -4.28 23.58 9.08
N ASP A 65 -3.36 23.95 8.18
CA ASP A 65 -3.07 25.34 7.85
C ASP A 65 -4.35 26.08 7.41
N GLY A 66 -5.16 25.42 6.58
CA GLY A 66 -6.42 25.96 6.06
C GLY A 66 -7.60 25.92 7.02
N ALA A 67 -7.56 25.10 8.08
CA ALA A 67 -8.69 24.90 8.99
C ALA A 67 -9.11 26.19 9.71
N LYS A 68 -8.15 27.09 9.97
CA LYS A 68 -8.39 28.41 10.58
C LYS A 68 -8.82 29.49 9.58
N GLY A 69 -8.79 29.17 8.29
CA GLY A 69 -9.14 30.07 7.20
C GLY A 69 -10.65 30.17 6.97
N LYS A 70 -11.03 31.12 6.11
CA LYS A 70 -12.41 31.27 5.61
C LYS A 70 -12.68 30.25 4.49
N GLY A 71 -13.95 29.87 4.29
CA GLY A 71 -14.37 28.95 3.24
C GLY A 71 -14.94 27.63 3.78
N THR A 72 -15.53 26.81 2.92
CA THR A 72 -16.13 25.53 3.37
C THR A 72 -15.04 24.48 3.62
N SER A 73 -15.34 23.46 4.43
CA SER A 73 -14.40 22.36 4.68
C SER A 73 -14.01 21.62 3.39
N LYS A 74 -14.92 21.60 2.39
CA LYS A 74 -14.65 21.04 1.06
C LYS A 74 -13.62 21.86 0.29
N ASP A 75 -13.69 23.18 0.36
CA ASP A 75 -12.74 24.07 -0.32
C ASP A 75 -11.34 23.93 0.28
N VAL A 76 -11.24 23.86 1.61
CA VAL A 76 -9.98 23.62 2.31
C VAL A 76 -9.39 22.26 1.93
N ALA A 77 -10.21 21.20 1.94
CA ALA A 77 -9.78 19.87 1.53
C ALA A 77 -9.29 19.85 0.06
N ALA A 78 -10.03 20.50 -0.86
CA ALA A 78 -9.62 20.60 -2.25
C ALA A 78 -8.28 21.33 -2.42
N GLY A 79 -8.11 22.47 -1.73
CA GLY A 79 -6.85 23.22 -1.73
C GLY A 79 -5.67 22.41 -1.21
N ALA A 80 -5.86 21.65 -0.13
CA ALA A 80 -4.82 20.76 0.42
C ALA A 80 -4.41 19.67 -0.58
N LEU A 81 -5.37 19.02 -1.24
CA LEU A 81 -5.10 18.00 -2.25
C LEU A 81 -4.33 18.56 -3.45
N ASP A 82 -4.67 19.77 -3.90
CA ASP A 82 -4.01 20.41 -5.03
C ASP A 82 -2.60 20.88 -4.68
N ALA A 83 -2.38 21.40 -3.47
CA ALA A 83 -1.05 21.79 -2.98
C ALA A 83 -0.08 20.59 -2.92
N CYS A 84 -0.58 19.39 -2.62
CA CYS A 84 0.22 18.17 -2.51
C CYS A 84 0.21 17.30 -3.78
N LYS A 85 -0.26 17.83 -4.92
CA LYS A 85 -0.34 17.09 -6.19
C LYS A 85 1.01 16.56 -6.67
N ALA A 86 2.10 17.30 -6.44
CA ALA A 86 3.45 16.86 -6.79
C ALA A 86 3.84 15.60 -6.01
N GLN A 87 3.59 15.56 -4.70
CA GLN A 87 3.85 14.40 -3.85
C GLN A 87 2.99 13.19 -4.23
N LEU A 88 1.74 13.43 -4.65
CA LEU A 88 0.89 12.37 -5.20
C LEU A 88 1.48 11.76 -6.48
N GLY A 89 2.14 12.57 -7.32
CA GLY A 89 2.88 12.10 -8.49
C GLY A 89 4.09 11.24 -8.12
N VAL A 90 4.85 11.61 -7.08
CA VAL A 90 5.96 10.78 -6.59
C VAL A 90 5.46 9.42 -6.11
N MET A 91 4.33 9.38 -5.39
CA MET A 91 3.69 8.13 -4.98
C MET A 91 3.25 7.28 -6.19
N HIS A 92 2.63 7.91 -7.19
CA HIS A 92 2.22 7.26 -8.44
C HIS A 92 3.41 6.56 -9.10
N ASP A 93 4.51 7.30 -9.30
CA ASP A 93 5.69 6.81 -10.01
C ASP A 93 6.37 5.66 -9.24
N ALA A 94 6.49 5.80 -7.92
CA ALA A 94 7.04 4.75 -7.06
C ALA A 94 6.22 3.45 -7.13
N PHE A 95 4.89 3.56 -7.12
CA PHE A 95 4.01 2.39 -7.23
C PHE A 95 4.05 1.77 -8.62
N GLN A 96 4.10 2.59 -9.67
CA GLN A 96 4.29 2.11 -11.03
C GLN A 96 5.62 1.34 -11.14
N SER A 97 6.72 1.86 -10.62
CA SER A 97 8.03 1.17 -10.61
C SER A 97 7.97 -0.17 -9.88
N TYR A 98 7.30 -0.23 -8.72
CA TYR A 98 7.09 -1.48 -7.98
C TYR A 98 6.34 -2.54 -8.81
N LEU A 99 5.29 -2.13 -9.53
CA LEU A 99 4.52 -3.03 -10.39
C LEU A 99 5.29 -3.43 -11.65
N SER A 100 5.99 -2.49 -12.28
CA SER A 100 6.82 -2.72 -13.45
C SER A 100 7.98 -3.67 -13.18
N ALA A 101 8.54 -3.69 -11.97
CA ALA A 101 9.57 -4.63 -11.56
C ALA A 101 9.05 -6.09 -11.51
N GLN A 102 7.77 -6.28 -11.24
CA GLN A 102 7.12 -7.61 -11.23
C GLN A 102 6.54 -7.99 -12.60
N MET A 103 6.33 -7.02 -13.49
CA MET A 103 5.64 -7.18 -14.76
C MET A 103 6.47 -6.65 -15.94
N SER A 104 7.41 -7.46 -16.42
CA SER A 104 8.36 -7.05 -17.48
C SER A 104 7.80 -7.07 -18.92
N SER A 105 6.67 -7.75 -19.16
CA SER A 105 6.07 -7.82 -20.50
C SER A 105 5.44 -6.49 -20.92
N ALA A 106 5.33 -6.23 -22.23
CA ALA A 106 4.68 -5.02 -22.74
C ALA A 106 3.24 -4.87 -22.23
N HIS A 107 2.50 -5.97 -22.18
CA HIS A 107 1.16 -6.01 -21.57
C HIS A 107 1.20 -5.71 -20.06
N GLY A 108 2.15 -6.32 -19.35
CA GLY A 108 2.38 -6.09 -17.92
C GLY A 108 2.72 -4.64 -17.58
N GLN A 109 3.54 -3.98 -18.38
CA GLN A 109 3.87 -2.56 -18.23
C GLN A 109 2.65 -1.65 -18.43
N THR A 110 1.77 -1.98 -19.37
CA THR A 110 0.50 -1.25 -19.54
C THR A 110 -0.41 -1.45 -18.35
N SER A 111 -0.52 -2.67 -17.84
CA SER A 111 -1.29 -2.98 -16.61
C SER A 111 -0.71 -2.27 -15.38
N ALA A 112 0.61 -2.13 -15.27
CA ALA A 112 1.28 -1.37 -14.21
C ALA A 112 0.84 0.10 -14.19
N ARG A 113 0.85 0.76 -15.36
CA ARG A 113 0.41 2.16 -15.51
C ARG A 113 -1.04 2.33 -15.09
N GLN A 114 -1.94 1.50 -15.62
CA GLN A 114 -3.36 1.55 -15.28
C GLN A 114 -3.63 1.30 -13.79
N ALA A 115 -2.86 0.41 -13.16
CA ALA A 115 -2.97 0.17 -11.74
C ALA A 115 -2.47 1.38 -10.92
N ALA A 116 -1.40 2.04 -11.35
CA ALA A 116 -0.90 3.26 -10.72
C ALA A 116 -1.88 4.42 -10.84
N ASP A 117 -2.51 4.62 -12.00
CA ASP A 117 -3.58 5.60 -12.19
C ASP A 117 -4.75 5.35 -11.22
N ARG A 118 -5.18 4.09 -11.08
CA ARG A 118 -6.28 3.70 -10.19
C ARG A 118 -5.94 3.92 -8.72
N VAL A 119 -4.77 3.48 -8.27
CA VAL A 119 -4.33 3.66 -6.86
C VAL A 119 -4.17 5.13 -6.52
N THR A 120 -3.67 5.93 -7.45
CA THR A 120 -3.50 7.37 -7.28
C THR A 120 -4.84 8.08 -7.16
N THR A 121 -5.79 7.73 -8.04
CA THR A 121 -7.16 8.26 -7.99
C THR A 121 -7.86 7.87 -6.68
N ASP A 122 -7.84 6.59 -6.31
CA ASP A 122 -8.43 6.10 -5.07
C ASP A 122 -7.83 6.78 -3.83
N THR A 123 -6.51 6.97 -3.81
CA THR A 123 -5.82 7.65 -2.71
C THR A 123 -6.26 9.11 -2.59
N ARG A 124 -6.34 9.84 -3.71
CA ARG A 124 -6.84 11.23 -3.73
C ARG A 124 -8.29 11.33 -3.27
N GLU A 125 -9.17 10.43 -3.72
CA GLU A 125 -10.59 10.43 -3.38
C GLU A 125 -10.83 10.09 -1.90
N LYS A 126 -10.07 9.13 -1.36
CA LYS A 126 -10.07 8.80 0.07
C LYS A 126 -9.56 9.97 0.91
N ALA A 127 -8.46 10.59 0.49
CA ALA A 127 -7.94 11.79 1.14
C ALA A 127 -8.97 12.92 1.12
N ARG A 128 -9.67 13.18 0.01
CA ARG A 128 -10.74 14.19 -0.04
C ARG A 128 -11.83 13.95 1.01
N THR A 129 -12.29 12.71 1.11
CA THR A 129 -13.35 12.32 2.05
C THR A 129 -12.89 12.48 3.49
N TYR A 130 -11.68 11.99 3.79
CA TYR A 130 -11.05 12.13 5.09
C TYR A 130 -10.86 13.59 5.49
N LEU A 131 -10.25 14.40 4.63
CA LEU A 131 -9.89 15.79 4.91
C LEU A 131 -11.09 16.70 5.09
N THR A 132 -12.17 16.48 4.32
CA THR A 132 -13.41 17.24 4.51
C THR A 132 -13.92 17.07 5.93
N ARG A 133 -13.94 15.83 6.43
CA ARG A 133 -14.37 15.53 7.80
C ARG A 133 -13.35 16.02 8.83
N TYR A 134 -12.07 15.89 8.54
CA TYR A 134 -10.98 16.36 9.38
C TYR A 134 -11.11 17.86 9.68
N VAL A 135 -11.27 18.68 8.64
CA VAL A 135 -11.39 20.14 8.79
C VAL A 135 -12.63 20.53 9.59
N GLU A 136 -13.77 19.85 9.41
CA GLU A 136 -14.97 20.07 10.24
C GLU A 136 -14.69 19.84 11.72
N VAL A 137 -13.96 18.76 12.05
CA VAL A 137 -13.62 18.40 13.42
C VAL A 137 -12.64 19.41 14.03
N GLU A 138 -11.62 19.82 13.30
CA GLU A 138 -10.62 20.80 13.80
C GLU A 138 -11.23 22.19 14.02
N ARG A 139 -12.15 22.60 13.15
CA ARG A 139 -12.94 23.82 13.31
C ARG A 139 -13.85 23.77 14.53
N TYR A 140 -14.53 22.65 14.74
CA TYR A 140 -15.35 22.43 15.92
C TYR A 140 -14.52 22.53 17.22
N LYS A 141 -13.36 21.85 17.26
CA LYS A 141 -12.45 21.90 18.43
C LYS A 141 -11.93 23.30 18.72
N SER A 142 -11.71 24.10 17.69
CA SER A 142 -11.19 25.48 17.81
C SER A 142 -12.29 26.54 18.02
N GLY A 143 -13.56 26.16 18.09
CA GLY A 143 -14.69 27.09 18.27
C GLY A 143 -15.00 27.94 17.02
N GLN A 144 -14.40 27.60 15.88
CA GLN A 144 -14.59 28.27 14.59
C GLN A 144 -15.71 27.55 13.84
N ARG A 145 -16.97 27.90 14.09
CA ARG A 145 -18.10 27.40 13.28
C ARG A 145 -18.34 28.30 12.07
#